data_AF-A0A7W8RT81-F1
#
_entry.id   AF-A0A7W8RT81-F1
#
_cell.length_a   1.000
_cell.length_b   1.000
_cell.length_c   1.000
_cell.angle_alpha   90.00
_cell.angle_beta   90.00
_cell.angle_gamma   90.00
#
_symmetry.space_group_name_H-M   'P 1'
#
loop_
_entity.id
_entity.type
_entity.pdbx_description
1 polymer ?
#
loop_
_entity_poly.entity_id
_entity_poly.type
_entity_poly.pdbx_seq_one_letter_code
_entity_poly.pdbx_strand_id
1 'polypeptide(L)'
;MKRRKIFTLLCPCGHRGFIVESRDSTVMPQWHFNFLCGLSHVGEYEGLDPLFADATPACLSCGQSLGPEHIVARIDEPVTEEQSESTRSF
;
A
#
# COMPACT_ATOMS: atom_id res chain seq x y z
N MET A 1 14.94 5.62 9.74
CA MET A 1 13.64 5.46 10.44
C MET A 1 12.68 4.77 9.51
N LYS A 2 12.11 3.65 9.97
CA LYS A 2 11.11 2.91 9.22
C LYS A 2 9.73 3.56 9.40
N ARG A 3 9.01 3.75 8.30
CA ARG A 3 7.64 4.28 8.29
C ARG A 3 6.73 3.33 7.54
N ARG A 4 5.50 3.20 8.03
CA ARG A 4 4.44 2.45 7.37
C ARG A 4 3.28 3.39 7.11
N LYS A 5 2.86 3.47 5.85
CA LYS A 5 1.66 4.18 5.43
C LYS A 5 0.62 3.20 4.94
N ILE A 6 -0.63 3.40 5.35
CA ILE A 6 -1.77 2.60 4.90
C ILE A 6 -2.75 3.53 4.21
N PHE A 7 -3.09 3.21 2.97
CA PHE A 7 -4.06 3.94 2.16
C PHE A 7 -5.27 3.05 1.96
N THR A 8 -6.41 3.45 2.50
CA THR A 8 -7.68 2.75 2.28
C THR A 8 -8.31 3.27 0.99
N LEU A 9 -8.59 2.36 0.06
CA LEU A 9 -9.29 2.66 -1.19
C LEU A 9 -10.73 2.17 -1.13
N LEU A 10 -11.64 2.99 -1.66
CA LEU A 10 -13.03 2.61 -1.92
C LEU A 10 -13.27 2.60 -3.43
N CYS A 11 -13.52 1.43 -3.98
CA CYS A 11 -13.95 1.30 -5.36
C CYS A 11 -15.38 1.86 -5.50
N PRO A 12 -15.76 2.48 -6.63
CA PRO A 12 -17.14 2.90 -6.88
C PRO A 12 -18.16 1.76 -6.80
N CYS A 13 -17.74 0.51 -6.98
CA CYS A 13 -18.60 -0.67 -6.77
C CYS A 13 -18.90 -0.97 -5.28
N GLY A 14 -18.30 -0.24 -4.34
CA GLY A 14 -18.46 -0.42 -2.89
C GLY A 14 -17.41 -1.30 -2.23
N HIS A 15 -16.60 -2.03 -3.00
CA HIS A 15 -15.51 -2.86 -2.46
C HIS A 15 -14.39 -2.01 -1.88
N ARG A 16 -13.82 -2.47 -0.75
CA ARG A 16 -12.73 -1.78 -0.05
C ARG A 16 -11.46 -2.63 -0.06
N GLY A 17 -10.32 -1.95 -0.14
CA GLY A 17 -9.02 -2.58 -0.01
C GLY A 17 -7.96 -1.57 0.37
N PHE A 18 -6.71 -2.02 0.48
CA PHE A 18 -5.64 -1.22 1.05
C PHE A 18 -4.36 -1.33 0.23
N ILE A 19 -3.66 -0.19 0.10
CA ILE A 19 -2.24 -0.16 -0.24
C ILE A 19 -1.47 0.05 1.07
N VAL A 20 -0.52 -0.83 1.36
CA VAL A 20 0.41 -0.64 2.48
C VAL A 20 1.77 -0.34 1.91
N GLU A 21 2.28 0.86 2.19
CA GLU A 21 3.62 1.30 1.80
C GLU A 21 4.54 1.23 3.02
N SER A 22 5.67 0.55 2.90
CA SER A 22 6.74 0.56 3.89
C SER A 22 7.98 1.22 3.30
N ARG A 23 8.53 2.20 4.02
CA ARG A 23 9.79 2.89 3.65
C ARG A 23 10.78 2.78 4.79
N ASP A 24 12.02 2.43 4.46
CA ASP A 24 13.13 2.42 5.41
C ASP A 24 14.21 3.39 4.94
N SER A 25 14.22 4.59 5.55
CA SER A 25 15.19 5.64 5.25
C SER A 25 16.60 5.37 5.83
N THR A 26 16.76 4.32 6.64
CA THR A 26 18.00 4.01 7.37
C THR A 26 18.86 2.97 6.68
N VAL A 27 18.27 2.10 5.86
CA VAL A 27 19.01 1.05 5.14
C VAL A 27 19.48 1.55 3.78
N MET A 28 18.59 2.14 2.98
CA MET A 28 18.93 2.80 1.71
C MET A 28 17.90 3.90 1.44
N PRO A 29 18.31 5.09 0.93
CA PRO A 29 17.40 6.19 0.62
C PRO A 29 16.26 5.84 -0.36
N GLN A 30 16.40 4.74 -1.11
CA GLN A 30 15.50 4.30 -2.16
C GLN A 30 14.79 2.97 -1.86
N TRP A 31 14.98 2.36 -0.68
CA TRP A 31 14.27 1.12 -0.37
C TRP A 31 12.81 1.41 -0.01
N HIS A 32 11.91 1.13 -0.94
CA HIS A 32 10.46 1.15 -0.75
C HIS A 32 9.88 -0.22 -1.11
N PHE A 33 8.82 -0.59 -0.40
CA PHE A 33 8.03 -1.77 -0.74
C PHE A 33 6.55 -1.45 -0.52
N ASN A 34 5.71 -1.86 -1.46
CA ASN A 34 4.26 -1.79 -1.33
C ASN A 34 3.64 -3.18 -1.43
N PHE A 35 2.51 -3.39 -0.78
CA PHE A 35 1.67 -4.56 -1.02
C PHE A 35 0.19 -4.19 -0.96
N LEU A 36 -0.61 -4.99 -1.66
CA LEU A 36 -2.05 -4.82 -1.75
C LEU A 36 -2.78 -5.83 -0.85
N CYS A 37 -3.79 -5.35 -0.14
CA CYS A 37 -4.69 -6.19 0.66
C CYS A 37 -6.14 -5.98 0.19
N GLY A 38 -6.79 -7.06 -0.24
CA GLY A 38 -8.13 -6.98 -0.82
C GLY A 38 -8.20 -6.28 -2.19
N LEU A 39 -7.06 -6.11 -2.85
CA LEU A 39 -6.90 -5.56 -4.20
C LEU A 39 -5.94 -6.47 -5.00
N SER A 40 -5.88 -6.29 -6.32
CA SER A 40 -4.92 -6.97 -7.21
C SER A 40 -3.96 -5.98 -7.87
N HIS A 41 -2.80 -6.46 -8.33
CA HIS A 41 -1.78 -5.67 -9.03
C HIS A 41 -2.01 -5.57 -10.55
N VAL A 42 -3.23 -5.84 -11.05
CA VAL A 42 -3.54 -5.91 -12.49
C VAL A 42 -4.28 -4.68 -13.00
N GLY A 43 -4.21 -3.57 -12.26
CA GLY A 43 -4.74 -2.30 -12.71
C GLY A 43 -3.87 -1.65 -13.79
N GLU A 44 -4.40 -0.61 -14.39
CA GLU A 44 -3.80 0.11 -15.53
C GLU A 44 -3.68 1.61 -15.20
N TYR A 45 -3.23 1.93 -13.99
CA TYR A 45 -3.08 3.34 -13.59
C TYR A 45 -1.89 4.00 -14.32
N GLU A 46 -2.18 4.91 -15.25
CA GLU A 46 -1.18 5.65 -16.03
C GLU A 46 -0.86 7.06 -15.49
N GLY A 47 -1.33 7.38 -14.28
CA GLY A 47 -1.12 8.71 -13.68
C GLY A 47 0.27 8.92 -13.07
N LEU A 48 0.50 10.12 -12.55
CA LEU A 48 1.81 10.54 -12.03
C LEU A 48 2.09 10.17 -10.57
N ASP A 49 1.12 9.60 -9.86
CA ASP A 49 1.32 9.19 -8.46
C ASP A 49 2.21 7.94 -8.42
N PRO A 50 3.44 8.02 -7.89
CA PRO A 50 4.39 6.90 -7.97
C PRO A 50 3.92 5.66 -7.23
N LEU A 51 3.17 5.81 -6.13
CA LEU A 51 2.68 4.66 -5.36
C LEU A 51 1.66 3.86 -6.18
N PHE A 52 0.76 4.54 -6.89
CA PHE A 52 -0.26 3.88 -7.70
C PHE A 52 0.30 3.39 -9.03
N ALA A 53 1.28 4.08 -9.60
CA ALA A 53 1.99 3.64 -10.80
C ALA A 53 2.80 2.36 -10.53
N ASP A 54 3.37 2.23 -9.32
CA ASP A 54 4.14 1.05 -8.90
C ASP A 54 3.22 -0.10 -8.45
N ALA A 55 2.17 0.20 -7.69
CA ALA A 55 1.29 -0.83 -7.13
C ALA A 55 0.23 -1.35 -8.12
N THR A 56 -0.12 -0.56 -9.16
CA THR A 56 -1.15 -0.84 -10.16
C THR A 56 -2.43 -1.48 -9.58
N PRO A 57 -3.09 -0.84 -8.59
CA PRO A 57 -4.17 -1.48 -7.85
C PRO A 57 -5.44 -1.59 -8.70
N ALA A 58 -6.03 -2.77 -8.71
CA ALA A 58 -7.36 -3.02 -9.25
C ALA A 58 -8.28 -3.65 -8.20
N CYS A 59 -9.57 -3.37 -8.34
CA CYS A 59 -10.61 -3.93 -7.50
C CYS A 59 -10.78 -5.43 -7.79
N LEU A 60 -10.61 -6.30 -6.78
CA LEU A 60 -10.85 -7.73 -6.94
C LEU A 60 -12.31 -8.09 -7.28
N SER A 61 -13.26 -7.23 -6.93
CA SER A 61 -14.69 -7.50 -7.13
C SER A 61 -15.19 -7.17 -8.53
N CYS A 62 -14.69 -6.10 -9.17
CA CYS A 62 -15.19 -5.65 -10.47
C CYS A 62 -14.10 -5.42 -11.53
N GLY A 63 -12.82 -5.63 -11.18
CA GLY A 63 -11.69 -5.45 -12.08
C GLY A 63 -11.30 -3.99 -12.33
N GLN A 64 -12.04 -3.01 -11.81
CA GLN A 64 -11.75 -1.60 -12.04
C GLN A 64 -10.38 -1.19 -11.49
N SER A 65 -9.56 -0.56 -12.32
CA SER A 65 -8.32 0.12 -11.93
C SER A 65 -8.61 1.28 -10.98
N LEU A 66 -7.83 1.38 -9.90
CA LEU A 66 -8.00 2.40 -8.87
C LEU A 66 -6.83 3.38 -8.90
N GLY A 67 -7.12 4.69 -8.91
CA GLY A 67 -6.15 5.76 -8.70
C GLY A 67 -6.28 6.47 -7.34
N PRO A 68 -5.46 7.50 -7.09
CA PRO A 68 -5.43 8.30 -5.86
C PRO A 68 -6.79 8.91 -5.46
N GLU A 69 -7.65 9.18 -6.44
CA GLU A 69 -9.01 9.69 -6.26
C GLU A 69 -9.91 8.73 -5.47
N HIS A 70 -9.54 7.45 -5.37
CA HIS A 70 -10.28 6.43 -4.63
C HIS A 70 -9.87 6.34 -3.15
N ILE A 71 -8.90 7.15 -2.69
CA ILE A 71 -8.46 7.13 -1.29
C ILE A 71 -9.53 7.75 -0.40
N VAL A 72 -9.98 6.98 0.60
CA VAL A 72 -10.95 7.43 1.62
C VAL A 72 -10.36 7.57 3.01
N ALA A 73 -9.18 6.98 3.28
CA ALA A 73 -8.45 7.16 4.53
C ALA A 73 -6.95 6.96 4.35
N ARG A 74 -6.16 7.60 5.22
CA ARG A 74 -4.70 7.50 5.26
C ARG A 74 -4.23 7.39 6.71
N ILE A 75 -3.32 6.45 6.96
CA ILE A 75 -2.63 6.27 8.25
C ILE A 75 -1.13 6.36 7.96
N ASP A 76 -0.38 7.14 8.75
CA ASP A 76 1.09 7.25 8.67
C ASP A 76 1.68 7.00 10.05
N GLU A 77 2.30 5.84 10.22
CA GLU A 77 2.83 5.38 11.49
C GLU A 77 4.36 5.21 11.42
N PRO A 78 5.11 5.73 12.40
CA PRO A 78 6.49 5.31 12.59
C PRO A 78 6.50 3.84 13.02
N VAL A 79 7.32 3.01 12.37
CA VAL A 79 7.52 1.63 12.81
C VAL A 79 8.60 1.66 13.89
N THR A 80 8.19 1.51 15.15
CA THR A 80 9.13 1.27 16.26
C THR A 80 9.65 -0.17 16.20
N GLU A 81 10.95 -0.34 16.35
CA GLU A 81 11.67 -1.63 16.18
C GLU A 81 11.36 -2.68 17.28
N GLU A 82 10.46 -2.41 18.21
CA GLU A 82 10.17 -3.32 19.34
C GLU A 82 9.37 -4.59 18.98
N GLN A 83 9.10 -4.88 17.70
CA GLN A 83 8.32 -6.05 17.29
C GLN A 83 9.03 -6.99 16.30
N SER A 84 10.33 -6.84 16.05
CA SER A 84 11.08 -7.76 15.16
C SER A 84 11.76 -8.94 15.86
N GLU A 85 11.63 -9.09 17.19
CA GLU A 85 12.33 -10.14 17.94
C GLU A 85 11.36 -11.08 18.71
N SER A 86 10.23 -11.45 18.11
CA SER A 86 9.38 -12.50 18.69
C SER A 86 8.67 -13.35 17.63
N THR A 87 9.43 -13.93 16.70
CA THR A 87 9.01 -15.18 16.02
C THR A 87 10.21 -15.85 15.35
N ARG A 88 11.21 -16.21 16.15
CA ARG A 88 12.24 -17.18 15.76
C ARG A 88 12.37 -18.26 16.84
N SER A 89 11.27 -18.99 17.03
CA SER A 89 11.26 -20.26 17.74
C SER A 89 10.22 -21.14 17.09
N PHE A 90 10.62 -21.92 16.09
CA PHE A 90 10.15 -23.27 15.78
C PHE A 90 11.22 -23.96 14.94
#